data_AF-A0A6B0T4Y1-F1
#
_entry.id   AF-A0A6B0T4Y1-F1
#
_cell.length_a   1.000
_cell.length_b   1.000
_cell.length_c   1.000
_cell.angle_alpha   90.00
_cell.angle_beta   90.00
_cell.angle_gamma   90.00
#
_symmetry.space_group_name_H-M   'P 1'
#
loop_
_entity.id
_entity.type
_entity.pdbx_description
1 polymer ?
#
loop_
_entity_poly.entity_id
_entity_poly.type
_entity_poly.pdbx_seq_one_letter_code
_entity_poly.pdbx_strand_id
1 'polypeptide(L)'
;MRLVLVGGHTETARIDGISAAGATPELMRQTPAADLELLEYGQPVDRPVPVSPSGCPTPAVMSRAARELLGIDLLGVDAGLAAETVTPTVDFGGSVGADVREPEPLPDAEAVVAAGKRVGRALGDERVLIGETIPGGTTTALGVLTALGEPTGVSSSLPENPLGLKRRVVAEGMDASGLVDGDAADDPVRAVETMGDPVLAAVFGLTVGALESGTDVTLAGGTQLATGAALVRHEGVDAPLSLATTSFVAEDDSAAIEELADRLGLELTVTDPGFEHRDHPALNGYVAGEAKEGVGMGGLLARCRERDIEMERFRDRVTAVYDRVTEQRPQP
;
A
#
# COMPACT_ATOMS: atom_id res chain seq x y z
N MET A 1 0.12 1.09 20.04
CA MET A 1 -0.07 0.52 18.69
C MET A 1 -0.73 1.58 17.84
N ARG A 2 -0.08 1.91 16.74
CA ARG A 2 -0.56 2.87 15.75
C ARG A 2 -0.53 2.27 14.36
N LEU A 3 -1.30 2.87 13.46
CA LEU A 3 -1.15 2.72 12.03
C LEU A 3 -0.18 3.79 11.54
N VAL A 4 0.93 3.38 10.94
CA VAL A 4 1.76 4.25 10.12
C VAL A 4 1.32 4.07 8.68
N LEU A 5 0.78 5.13 8.07
CA LEU A 5 0.35 5.11 6.68
C LEU A 5 1.34 5.90 5.84
N VAL A 6 2.02 5.21 4.93
CA VAL A 6 2.97 5.80 3.99
C VAL A 6 2.25 6.17 2.71
N GLY A 7 2.18 7.46 2.41
CA GLY A 7 1.57 7.99 1.20
C GLY A 7 2.63 8.48 0.20
N GLY A 8 2.39 8.22 -1.08
CA GLY A 8 3.24 8.72 -2.16
C GLY A 8 2.64 8.47 -3.54
N HIS A 9 3.30 8.98 -4.56
CA HIS A 9 2.86 8.82 -5.94
C HIS A 9 4.02 8.38 -6.85
N THR A 10 3.68 7.68 -7.93
CA THR A 10 4.60 7.40 -9.05
C THR A 10 3.93 7.75 -10.38
N GLU A 11 4.68 8.35 -11.28
CA GLU A 11 4.22 8.64 -12.64
C GLU A 11 3.96 7.35 -13.45
N THR A 12 4.46 6.19 -13.00
CA THR A 12 4.08 4.86 -13.52
C THR A 12 2.56 4.65 -13.51
N ALA A 13 1.85 5.25 -12.55
CA ALA A 13 0.39 5.19 -12.47
C ALA A 13 -0.32 5.84 -13.67
N ARG A 14 0.36 6.71 -14.43
CA ARG A 14 -0.20 7.36 -15.64
C ARG A 14 -0.26 6.45 -16.85
N ILE A 15 0.44 5.32 -16.83
CA ILE A 15 0.40 4.37 -17.94
C ILE A 15 -1.02 3.77 -17.99
N ASP A 16 -1.69 3.95 -19.13
CA ASP A 16 -3.06 3.49 -19.33
C ASP A 16 -3.21 2.00 -19.01
N GLY A 17 -4.15 1.69 -18.11
CA GLY A 17 -4.43 0.33 -17.68
C GLY A 17 -3.52 -0.22 -16.58
N ILE A 18 -2.58 0.55 -16.03
CA ILE A 18 -1.75 0.08 -14.89
C ILE A 18 -2.46 0.17 -13.55
N SER A 19 -3.22 1.25 -13.32
CA SER A 19 -3.82 1.56 -12.01
C SER A 19 -5.29 1.92 -12.14
N ALA A 20 -6.07 1.59 -11.11
CA ALA A 20 -7.46 2.02 -10.93
C ALA A 20 -7.68 2.75 -9.58
N ALA A 21 -6.60 3.14 -8.90
CA ALA A 21 -6.64 3.87 -7.64
C ALA A 21 -6.96 5.36 -7.86
N GLY A 22 -8.12 5.62 -8.49
CA GLY A 22 -8.62 6.92 -8.92
C GLY A 22 -9.29 6.85 -10.29
N ALA A 23 -10.38 7.59 -10.48
CA ALA A 23 -11.21 7.51 -11.69
C ALA A 23 -10.57 8.17 -12.93
N THR A 24 -9.60 9.07 -12.72
CA THR A 24 -8.84 9.75 -13.79
C THR A 24 -7.38 9.91 -13.34
N PRO A 25 -6.42 10.12 -14.27
CA PRO A 25 -5.03 10.39 -13.91
C PRO A 25 -4.85 11.54 -12.91
N GLU A 26 -5.64 12.60 -13.05
CA GLU A 26 -5.61 13.73 -12.10
C GLU A 26 -6.10 13.33 -10.71
N LEU A 27 -7.18 12.54 -10.63
CA LEU A 27 -7.69 12.05 -9.35
C LEU A 27 -6.75 11.01 -8.71
N MET A 28 -6.01 10.23 -9.50
CA MET A 28 -4.98 9.33 -8.98
C MET A 28 -3.89 10.11 -8.24
N ARG A 29 -3.44 11.26 -8.76
CA ARG A 29 -2.46 12.13 -8.06
C ARG A 29 -2.95 12.61 -6.70
N GLN A 30 -4.26 12.77 -6.54
CA GLN A 30 -4.89 13.26 -5.31
C GLN A 30 -5.24 12.12 -4.32
N THR A 31 -5.24 10.87 -4.78
CA THR A 31 -5.74 9.72 -4.00
C THR A 31 -4.98 9.50 -2.68
N PRO A 32 -3.64 9.45 -2.66
CA PRO A 32 -2.89 9.31 -1.41
C PRO A 32 -3.19 10.40 -0.36
N ALA A 33 -3.29 11.66 -0.79
CA ALA A 33 -3.62 12.78 0.08
C ALA A 33 -5.07 12.68 0.61
N ALA A 34 -6.01 12.29 -0.25
CA ALA A 34 -7.41 12.09 0.14
C ALA A 34 -7.59 10.90 1.10
N ASP A 35 -6.83 9.83 0.92
CA ASP A 35 -6.85 8.67 1.82
C ASP A 35 -6.33 9.04 3.22
N LEU A 36 -5.23 9.80 3.30
CA LEU A 36 -4.69 10.34 4.55
C LEU A 36 -5.72 11.23 5.27
N GLU A 37 -6.38 12.13 4.54
CA GLU A 37 -7.41 13.03 5.09
C GLU A 37 -8.66 12.26 5.53
N LEU A 38 -9.11 11.29 4.74
CA LEU A 38 -10.24 10.43 5.10
C LEU A 38 -9.95 9.64 6.37
N LEU A 39 -8.75 9.06 6.49
CA LEU A 39 -8.37 8.35 7.71
C LEU A 39 -8.31 9.27 8.91
N GLU A 40 -7.78 10.48 8.79
CA GLU A 40 -7.63 11.41 9.91
C GLU A 40 -8.94 12.11 10.31
N TYR A 41 -9.57 12.79 9.36
CA TYR A 41 -10.73 13.65 9.61
C TYR A 41 -12.07 12.95 9.39
N GLY A 42 -12.06 11.75 8.81
CA GLY A 42 -13.27 11.00 8.50
C GLY A 42 -13.92 11.39 7.19
N GLN A 43 -13.28 12.31 6.44
CA GLN A 43 -13.58 12.69 5.06
C GLN A 43 -12.37 13.44 4.46
N PRO A 44 -12.17 13.40 3.14
CA PRO A 44 -11.20 14.27 2.47
C PRO A 44 -11.57 15.76 2.60
N VAL A 45 -10.58 16.64 2.54
CA VAL A 45 -10.74 18.10 2.62
C VAL A 45 -10.51 18.70 1.23
N ASP A 46 -11.49 19.46 0.75
CA ASP A 46 -11.48 20.15 -0.56
C ASP A 46 -11.23 19.23 -1.78
N ARG A 47 -11.49 17.93 -1.65
CA ARG A 47 -11.38 16.94 -2.73
C ARG A 47 -12.41 15.81 -2.57
N PRO A 48 -12.76 15.09 -3.64
CA PRO A 48 -13.70 13.97 -3.54
C PRO A 48 -13.05 12.75 -2.87
N VAL A 49 -13.89 11.89 -2.28
CA VAL A 49 -13.48 10.52 -1.92
C VAL A 49 -12.99 9.79 -3.18
N PRO A 50 -11.78 9.20 -3.16
CA PRO A 50 -11.29 8.45 -4.30
C PRO A 50 -12.18 7.25 -4.60
N VAL A 51 -12.44 7.06 -5.89
CA VAL A 51 -13.17 5.91 -6.44
C VAL A 51 -12.44 5.41 -7.68
N SER A 52 -12.57 4.12 -7.98
CA SER A 52 -12.13 3.56 -9.26
C SER A 52 -12.97 4.13 -10.42
N PRO A 53 -12.56 3.93 -11.69
CA PRO A 53 -13.38 4.33 -12.84
C PRO A 53 -14.79 3.73 -12.88
N SER A 54 -15.01 2.56 -12.25
CA SER A 54 -16.34 1.93 -12.13
C SER A 54 -17.15 2.46 -10.94
N GLY A 55 -16.51 3.21 -10.03
CA GLY A 55 -17.13 3.77 -8.83
C GLY A 55 -16.85 2.99 -7.54
N CYS A 56 -16.00 1.95 -7.56
CA CYS A 56 -15.58 1.26 -6.33
C CYS A 56 -14.83 2.23 -5.39
N PRO A 57 -15.24 2.39 -4.12
CA PRO A 57 -14.58 3.33 -3.22
C PRO A 57 -13.21 2.86 -2.76
N THR A 58 -12.34 3.82 -2.46
CA THR A 58 -11.03 3.57 -1.84
C THR A 58 -11.10 2.67 -0.60
N PRO A 59 -10.09 1.79 -0.38
CA PRO A 59 -9.94 1.04 0.86
C PRO A 59 -9.85 1.93 2.10
N ALA A 60 -9.53 3.22 1.95
CA ALA A 60 -9.54 4.17 3.05
C ALA A 60 -10.92 4.28 3.74
N VAL A 61 -12.04 4.00 3.06
CA VAL A 61 -13.37 3.90 3.69
C VAL A 61 -13.41 2.76 4.70
N MET A 62 -12.86 1.60 4.32
CA MET A 62 -12.78 0.39 5.13
C MET A 62 -11.82 0.59 6.30
N SER A 63 -10.64 1.12 6.01
CA SER A 63 -9.63 1.44 7.02
C SER A 63 -10.14 2.48 8.01
N ARG A 64 -10.90 3.49 7.56
CA ARG A 64 -11.54 4.47 8.46
C ARG A 64 -12.55 3.80 9.39
N ALA A 65 -13.39 2.91 8.86
CA ALA A 65 -14.36 2.16 9.66
C ALA A 65 -13.68 1.31 10.74
N ALA A 66 -12.62 0.57 10.38
CA ALA A 66 -11.85 -0.21 11.33
C ALA A 66 -11.17 0.67 12.39
N ARG A 67 -10.54 1.78 11.97
CA ARG A 67 -9.88 2.73 12.88
C ARG A 67 -10.85 3.29 13.92
N GLU A 68 -12.07 3.67 13.50
CA GLU A 68 -13.10 4.18 14.41
C GLU A 68 -13.61 3.12 15.41
N LEU A 69 -13.62 1.84 15.04
CA LEU A 69 -13.98 0.75 15.94
C LEU A 69 -12.85 0.38 16.92
N LEU A 70 -11.60 0.48 16.46
CA LEU A 70 -10.41 0.08 17.22
C LEU A 70 -9.84 1.20 18.11
N GLY A 71 -10.08 2.47 17.75
CA GLY A 71 -9.48 3.62 18.41
C GLY A 71 -7.96 3.70 18.23
N ILE A 72 -7.44 3.32 17.06
CA ILE A 72 -6.00 3.32 16.75
C ILE A 72 -5.56 4.71 16.27
N ASP A 73 -4.40 5.16 16.74
CA ASP A 73 -3.77 6.40 16.28
C ASP A 73 -3.17 6.25 14.87
N LEU A 74 -3.18 7.35 14.11
CA LEU A 74 -2.57 7.43 12.78
C LEU A 74 -1.29 8.25 12.85
N LEU A 75 -0.23 7.75 12.23
CA LEU A 75 0.94 8.52 11.83
C LEU A 75 0.98 8.55 10.30
N GLY A 76 0.67 9.69 9.70
CA GLY A 76 0.84 9.90 8.27
C GLY A 76 2.31 10.13 7.93
N VAL A 77 2.79 9.50 6.86
CA VAL A 77 4.12 9.72 6.30
C VAL A 77 3.97 10.21 4.87
N ASP A 78 4.62 11.33 4.56
CA ASP A 78 4.78 11.79 3.19
C ASP A 78 6.13 11.29 2.66
N ALA A 79 6.06 10.31 1.77
CA ALA A 79 7.24 9.77 1.10
C ALA A 79 7.49 10.42 -0.27
N GLY A 80 6.55 11.23 -0.78
CA GLY A 80 6.55 11.73 -2.16
C GLY A 80 5.14 11.92 -2.70
N LEU A 81 4.27 12.61 -1.96
CA LEU A 81 2.91 12.92 -2.38
C LEU A 81 2.90 13.86 -3.60
N ALA A 82 2.02 13.58 -4.57
CA ALA A 82 1.84 14.44 -5.75
C ALA A 82 0.89 15.63 -5.52
N ALA A 83 0.11 15.59 -4.44
CA ALA A 83 -0.81 16.64 -4.03
C ALA A 83 -0.64 16.88 -2.53
N GLU A 84 -0.68 18.15 -2.12
CA GLU A 84 -0.63 18.51 -0.70
C GLU A 84 -1.82 17.88 0.06
N THR A 85 -1.58 17.54 1.32
CA THR A 85 -2.59 17.08 2.27
C THR A 85 -2.66 18.03 3.46
N VAL A 86 -3.85 18.23 4.02
CA VAL A 86 -3.99 18.98 5.28
C VAL A 86 -3.74 18.12 6.52
N THR A 87 -3.67 16.80 6.35
CA THR A 87 -3.29 15.86 7.42
C THR A 87 -1.84 16.10 7.85
N PRO A 88 -1.54 16.22 9.15
CA PRO A 88 -0.17 16.25 9.63
C PRO A 88 0.60 14.99 9.21
N THR A 89 1.68 15.17 8.47
CA THR A 89 2.58 14.10 8.03
C THR A 89 3.99 14.29 8.56
N VAL A 90 4.74 13.19 8.65
CA VAL A 90 6.20 13.22 8.74
C VAL A 90 6.75 13.16 7.33
N ASP A 91 7.43 14.21 6.90
CA ASP A 91 8.07 14.31 5.59
C ASP A 91 9.40 13.54 5.59
N PHE A 92 9.54 12.59 4.65
CA PHE A 92 10.76 11.81 4.47
C PHE A 92 11.71 12.41 3.41
N GLY A 93 11.32 13.54 2.81
CA GLY A 93 12.10 14.28 1.83
C GLY A 93 12.13 13.65 0.44
N GLY A 94 11.21 12.73 0.16
CA GLY A 94 11.12 12.06 -1.12
C GLY A 94 10.29 12.83 -2.14
N SER A 95 10.66 12.66 -3.40
CA SER A 95 9.98 13.20 -4.56
C SER A 95 8.93 12.22 -5.09
N VAL A 96 8.03 12.74 -5.94
CA VAL A 96 7.13 11.87 -6.72
C VAL A 96 8.00 10.96 -7.59
N GLY A 97 7.82 9.64 -7.44
CA GLY A 97 8.56 8.67 -8.24
C GLY A 97 8.28 8.87 -9.73
N ALA A 98 9.31 8.79 -10.57
CA ALA A 98 9.13 8.90 -12.01
C ALA A 98 8.44 7.65 -12.59
N ASP A 99 8.33 7.62 -13.92
CA ASP A 99 7.92 6.41 -14.63
C ASP A 99 9.01 5.35 -14.47
N VAL A 100 8.63 4.14 -14.06
CA VAL A 100 9.57 3.02 -13.81
C VAL A 100 10.39 2.62 -15.05
N ARG A 101 10.03 3.12 -16.24
CA ARG A 101 10.79 2.93 -17.49
C ARG A 101 11.95 3.90 -17.65
N GLU A 102 12.05 4.92 -16.81
CA GLU A 102 13.22 5.79 -16.73
C GLU A 102 14.36 5.03 -16.02
N PRO A 103 15.65 5.33 -16.30
CA PRO A 103 16.77 4.58 -15.72
C PRO A 103 16.86 4.63 -14.18
N GLU A 104 16.45 5.75 -13.58
CA GLU A 104 16.50 6.02 -12.14
C GLU A 104 15.19 6.73 -11.74
N PRO A 105 14.07 5.99 -11.56
CA PRO A 105 12.78 6.59 -11.23
C PRO A 105 12.72 7.19 -9.82
N LEU A 106 13.62 6.80 -8.91
CA LEU A 106 13.68 7.33 -7.56
C LEU A 106 15.13 7.67 -7.12
N PRO A 107 15.72 8.76 -7.65
CA PRO A 107 17.12 9.12 -7.38
C PRO A 107 17.40 9.49 -5.91
N ASP A 108 16.36 9.71 -5.10
CA ASP A 108 16.41 10.03 -3.67
C ASP A 108 16.11 8.82 -2.76
N ALA A 109 16.07 7.59 -3.32
CA ALA A 109 15.77 6.36 -2.59
C ALA A 109 16.60 6.21 -1.30
N GLU A 110 17.91 6.40 -1.38
CA GLU A 110 18.81 6.28 -0.21
C GLU A 110 18.42 7.25 0.91
N ALA A 111 18.06 8.49 0.56
CA ALA A 111 17.66 9.51 1.53
C ALA A 111 16.33 9.17 2.21
N VAL A 112 15.35 8.69 1.43
CA VAL A 112 14.03 8.26 1.92
C VAL A 112 14.17 7.03 2.83
N VAL A 113 14.97 6.04 2.44
CA VAL A 113 15.28 4.86 3.26
C VAL A 113 15.95 5.30 4.57
N ALA A 114 16.92 6.20 4.51
CA ALA A 114 17.60 6.72 5.70
C ALA A 114 16.64 7.48 6.63
N ALA A 115 15.70 8.26 6.09
CA ALA A 115 14.64 8.92 6.85
C ALA A 115 13.72 7.91 7.53
N GLY A 116 13.27 6.89 6.79
CA GLY A 116 12.49 5.78 7.31
C GLY A 116 13.18 5.07 8.47
N LYS A 117 14.46 4.70 8.31
CA LYS A 117 15.23 4.04 9.39
C LYS A 117 15.32 4.92 10.64
N ARG A 118 15.46 6.24 10.50
CA ARG A 118 15.47 7.18 11.64
C ARG A 118 14.11 7.23 12.35
N VAL A 119 13.03 7.36 11.59
CA VAL A 119 11.68 7.46 12.14
C VAL A 119 11.24 6.14 12.76
N GLY A 120 11.52 5.01 12.11
CA GLY A 120 11.22 3.65 12.62
C GLY A 120 11.80 3.42 14.02
N ARG A 121 13.09 3.75 14.20
CA ARG A 121 13.77 3.66 15.50
C ARG A 121 13.16 4.57 16.59
N ALA A 122 12.46 5.63 16.19
CA ALA A 122 11.91 6.63 17.08
C ALA A 122 10.40 6.46 17.36
N LEU A 123 9.72 5.45 16.80
CA LEU A 123 8.28 5.26 16.94
C LEU A 123 7.85 5.12 18.41
N GLY A 124 8.63 4.39 19.20
CA GLY A 124 8.41 4.17 20.64
C GLY A 124 7.24 3.24 20.99
N ASP A 125 6.53 2.72 19.98
CA ASP A 125 5.49 1.70 20.16
C ASP A 125 6.10 0.31 20.32
N GLU A 126 5.46 -0.53 21.15
CA GLU A 126 5.77 -1.97 21.21
C GLU A 126 5.42 -2.67 19.89
N ARG A 127 4.41 -2.17 19.17
CA ARG A 127 3.87 -2.77 17.96
C ARG A 127 3.24 -1.75 17.02
N VAL A 128 3.47 -1.88 15.72
CA VAL A 128 2.91 -1.00 14.70
C VAL A 128 2.32 -1.75 13.51
N LEU A 129 1.32 -1.15 12.88
CA LEU A 129 0.87 -1.53 11.54
C LEU A 129 1.51 -0.56 10.55
N ILE A 130 2.12 -1.05 9.47
CA ILE A 130 2.65 -0.21 8.39
C ILE A 130 1.81 -0.50 7.14
N GLY A 131 1.02 0.49 6.72
CA GLY A 131 0.22 0.43 5.49
C GLY A 131 0.71 1.44 4.46
N GLU A 132 0.15 1.35 3.27
CA GLU A 132 0.49 2.23 2.14
C GLU A 132 -0.73 2.80 1.44
N THR A 133 -0.53 3.93 0.74
CA THR A 133 -1.40 4.36 -0.35
C THR A 133 -0.57 4.91 -1.50
N ILE A 134 -0.45 4.12 -2.57
CA ILE A 134 0.21 4.52 -3.83
C ILE A 134 -0.45 3.92 -5.08
N PRO A 135 -1.06 4.77 -5.94
CA PRO A 135 -1.43 4.36 -7.29
C PRO A 135 -0.21 3.85 -8.07
N GLY A 136 -0.36 2.74 -8.79
CA GLY A 136 0.74 2.13 -9.57
C GLY A 136 1.70 1.26 -8.77
N GLY A 137 1.60 1.23 -7.43
CA GLY A 137 2.53 0.53 -6.54
C GLY A 137 2.70 -0.96 -6.81
N THR A 138 1.68 -1.65 -7.35
CA THR A 138 1.82 -3.08 -7.70
C THR A 138 2.79 -3.33 -8.85
N THR A 139 2.97 -2.35 -9.75
CA THR A 139 3.89 -2.48 -10.91
C THR A 139 5.33 -2.22 -10.48
N THR A 140 5.56 -1.20 -9.67
CA THR A 140 6.89 -0.91 -9.08
C THR A 140 7.29 -2.03 -8.11
N ALA A 141 6.34 -2.59 -7.34
CA ALA A 141 6.57 -3.79 -6.55
C ALA A 141 7.06 -4.99 -7.38
N LEU A 142 6.46 -5.23 -8.56
CA LEU A 142 6.92 -6.26 -9.50
C LEU A 142 8.33 -5.96 -10.01
N GLY A 143 8.63 -4.71 -10.33
CA GLY A 143 9.95 -4.27 -10.76
C GLY A 143 11.03 -4.53 -9.72
N VAL A 144 10.80 -4.09 -8.48
CA VAL A 144 11.72 -4.33 -7.36
C VAL A 144 11.93 -5.81 -7.10
N LEU A 145 10.86 -6.62 -7.05
CA LEU A 145 10.99 -8.07 -6.86
C LEU A 145 11.79 -8.72 -8.00
N THR A 146 11.61 -8.27 -9.24
CA THR A 146 12.38 -8.75 -10.40
C THR A 146 13.87 -8.38 -10.26
N ALA A 147 14.18 -7.15 -9.87
CA ALA A 147 15.54 -6.69 -9.64
C ALA A 147 16.24 -7.42 -8.48
N LEU A 148 15.49 -7.80 -7.44
CA LEU A 148 15.98 -8.61 -6.32
C LEU A 148 16.13 -10.11 -6.64
N GLY A 149 15.59 -10.57 -7.77
CA GLY A 149 15.64 -11.99 -8.14
C GLY A 149 14.58 -12.83 -7.43
N GLU A 150 13.45 -12.20 -7.07
CA GLU A 150 12.31 -12.82 -6.41
C GLU A 150 11.15 -13.04 -7.40
N PRO A 151 11.21 -14.08 -8.26
CA PRO A 151 10.18 -14.30 -9.26
C PRO A 151 8.84 -14.60 -8.59
N THR A 152 7.86 -13.75 -8.85
CA THR A 152 6.49 -13.89 -8.36
C THR A 152 5.52 -13.08 -9.21
N GLY A 153 4.23 -13.30 -8.97
CA GLY A 153 3.16 -12.45 -9.48
C GLY A 153 2.95 -11.21 -8.61
N VAL A 154 2.02 -10.34 -9.01
CA VAL A 154 1.57 -9.20 -8.20
C VAL A 154 0.07 -9.04 -8.36
N SER A 155 -0.64 -8.58 -7.32
CA SER A 155 -2.08 -8.31 -7.43
C SER A 155 -2.35 -7.04 -8.26
N SER A 156 -3.61 -6.62 -8.33
CA SER A 156 -4.06 -5.42 -9.01
C SER A 156 -5.30 -4.84 -8.37
N SER A 157 -5.42 -3.51 -8.39
CA SER A 157 -6.64 -2.78 -8.04
C SER A 157 -7.76 -2.94 -9.08
N LEU A 158 -7.46 -3.50 -10.26
CA LEU A 158 -8.40 -3.80 -11.32
C LEU A 158 -9.03 -5.20 -11.12
N PRO A 159 -10.27 -5.44 -11.60
CA PRO A 159 -10.89 -6.77 -11.59
C PRO A 159 -10.01 -7.80 -12.30
N GLU A 160 -9.60 -7.47 -13.52
CA GLU A 160 -8.68 -8.28 -14.31
C GLU A 160 -7.27 -7.70 -14.19
N ASN A 161 -6.32 -8.50 -13.69
CA ASN A 161 -4.94 -8.07 -13.54
C ASN A 161 -4.23 -7.99 -14.90
N PRO A 162 -3.76 -6.81 -15.35
CA PRO A 162 -3.07 -6.64 -16.63
C PRO A 162 -1.59 -7.06 -16.53
N LEU A 163 -1.33 -8.26 -16.01
CA LEU A 163 0.02 -8.73 -15.68
C LEU A 163 0.96 -8.74 -16.89
N GLY A 164 0.44 -9.00 -18.08
CA GLY A 164 1.22 -8.91 -19.33
C GLY A 164 1.67 -7.49 -19.66
N LEU A 165 0.88 -6.46 -19.32
CA LEU A 165 1.29 -5.06 -19.45
C LEU A 165 2.33 -4.70 -18.40
N LYS A 166 2.09 -5.05 -17.13
CA LYS A 166 3.03 -4.80 -16.02
C LYS A 166 4.41 -5.38 -16.29
N ARG A 167 4.48 -6.63 -16.75
CA ARG A 167 5.74 -7.30 -17.12
C ARG A 167 6.48 -6.60 -18.25
N ARG A 168 5.78 -6.07 -19.26
CA ARG A 168 6.43 -5.29 -20.33
C ARG A 168 6.99 -3.97 -19.82
N VAL A 169 6.22 -3.24 -19.02
CA VAL A 169 6.66 -1.99 -18.39
C VAL A 169 7.89 -2.22 -17.51
N VAL A 170 7.86 -3.28 -16.69
CA VAL A 170 9.01 -3.68 -15.86
C VAL A 170 10.22 -4.07 -16.71
N ALA A 171 10.03 -4.85 -17.77
CA ALA A 171 11.15 -5.22 -18.66
C ALA A 171 11.78 -3.99 -19.35
N GLU A 172 10.96 -3.03 -19.80
CA GLU A 172 11.44 -1.76 -20.35
C GLU A 172 12.26 -0.96 -19.32
N GLY A 173 11.83 -0.93 -18.05
CA GLY A 173 12.58 -0.31 -16.96
C GLY A 173 13.89 -1.01 -16.64
N MET A 174 13.88 -2.34 -16.48
CA MET A 174 15.09 -3.13 -16.26
C MET A 174 16.13 -2.88 -17.36
N ASP A 175 15.71 -2.88 -18.63
CA ASP A 175 16.57 -2.57 -19.78
C ASP A 175 17.13 -1.13 -19.71
N ALA A 176 16.30 -0.14 -19.36
CA ALA A 176 16.71 1.26 -19.25
C ALA A 176 17.71 1.51 -18.10
N SER A 177 17.55 0.80 -16.99
CA SER A 177 18.45 0.82 -15.82
C SER A 177 19.68 -0.06 -15.99
N GLY A 178 19.77 -0.81 -17.10
CA GLY A 178 20.88 -1.73 -17.37
C GLY A 178 20.95 -2.91 -16.41
N LEU A 179 19.80 -3.39 -15.95
CA LEU A 179 19.64 -4.52 -15.04
C LEU A 179 19.15 -5.76 -15.78
N VAL A 180 19.56 -6.94 -15.30
CA VAL A 180 18.88 -8.20 -15.53
C VAL A 180 18.28 -8.74 -14.21
N ASP A 181 17.42 -9.75 -14.31
CA ASP A 181 16.74 -10.37 -13.17
C ASP A 181 17.76 -10.75 -12.07
N GLY A 182 17.54 -10.24 -10.86
CA GLY A 182 18.40 -10.49 -9.70
C GLY A 182 19.69 -9.68 -9.61
N ASP A 183 19.97 -8.75 -10.53
CA ASP A 183 21.19 -7.95 -10.51
C ASP A 183 21.35 -7.07 -9.26
N ALA A 184 20.24 -6.77 -8.57
CA ALA A 184 20.23 -5.97 -7.34
C ALA A 184 19.98 -6.82 -6.08
N ALA A 185 20.13 -8.15 -6.14
CA ALA A 185 19.88 -9.04 -5.00
C ALA A 185 20.70 -8.69 -3.74
N ASP A 186 21.92 -8.18 -3.89
CA ASP A 186 22.78 -7.77 -2.77
C ASP A 186 22.74 -6.25 -2.50
N ASP A 187 21.86 -5.51 -3.19
CA ASP A 187 21.73 -4.05 -3.09
C ASP A 187 20.25 -3.62 -3.15
N PRO A 188 19.49 -3.80 -2.05
CA PRO A 188 18.08 -3.48 -2.00
C PRO A 188 17.79 -1.97 -2.19
N VAL A 189 18.73 -1.09 -1.85
CA VAL A 189 18.57 0.36 -2.11
C VAL A 189 18.59 0.62 -3.61
N ARG A 190 19.55 0.03 -4.35
CA ARG A 190 19.59 0.12 -5.82
C ARG A 190 18.35 -0.47 -6.47
N ALA A 191 17.82 -1.58 -5.94
CA ALA A 191 16.58 -2.17 -6.46
C ALA A 191 15.41 -1.17 -6.42
N VAL A 192 15.26 -0.43 -5.32
CA VAL A 192 14.19 0.57 -5.17
C VAL A 192 14.48 1.85 -5.96
N GLU A 193 15.74 2.29 -6.02
CA GLU A 193 16.17 3.46 -6.80
C GLU A 193 15.83 3.30 -8.30
N THR A 194 16.05 2.10 -8.83
CA THR A 194 15.93 1.80 -10.26
C THR A 194 14.56 1.28 -10.68
N MET A 195 13.83 0.58 -9.79
CA MET A 195 12.56 -0.08 -10.15
C MET A 195 11.41 0.19 -9.18
N GLY A 196 11.65 0.96 -8.13
CA GLY A 196 10.70 1.19 -7.05
C GLY A 196 9.93 2.51 -7.15
N ASP A 197 9.46 2.93 -5.98
CA ASP A 197 8.68 4.14 -5.77
C ASP A 197 8.96 4.67 -4.36
N PRO A 198 8.61 5.94 -4.06
CA PRO A 198 8.91 6.54 -2.76
C PRO A 198 8.32 5.76 -1.58
N VAL A 199 7.17 5.11 -1.76
CA VAL A 199 6.48 4.38 -0.69
C VAL A 199 7.22 3.09 -0.35
N LEU A 200 7.69 2.33 -1.34
CA LEU A 200 8.52 1.15 -1.10
C LEU A 200 9.83 1.53 -0.38
N ALA A 201 10.49 2.63 -0.77
CA ALA A 201 11.68 3.14 -0.09
C ALA A 201 11.40 3.48 1.39
N ALA A 202 10.30 4.19 1.64
CA ALA A 202 9.91 4.59 2.98
C ALA A 202 9.48 3.38 3.84
N VAL A 203 8.69 2.45 3.31
CA VAL A 203 8.28 1.22 3.99
C VAL A 203 9.51 0.36 4.35
N PHE A 204 10.46 0.21 3.42
CA PHE A 204 11.70 -0.51 3.65
C PHE A 204 12.48 0.11 4.82
N GLY A 205 12.79 1.40 4.74
CA GLY A 205 13.53 2.09 5.79
C GLY A 205 12.80 2.05 7.14
N LEU A 206 11.51 2.35 7.15
CA LEU A 206 10.68 2.36 8.35
C LEU A 206 10.65 1.00 9.04
N THR A 207 10.51 -0.07 8.26
CA THR A 207 10.46 -1.45 8.77
C THR A 207 11.80 -1.84 9.39
N VAL A 208 12.92 -1.61 8.69
CA VAL A 208 14.25 -1.87 9.25
C VAL A 208 14.45 -1.11 10.56
N GLY A 209 14.16 0.19 10.58
CA GLY A 209 14.33 1.00 11.78
C GLY A 209 13.47 0.55 12.95
N ALA A 210 12.22 0.18 12.71
CA ALA A 210 11.31 -0.32 13.75
C ALA A 210 11.79 -1.67 14.34
N LEU A 211 12.20 -2.60 13.48
CA LEU A 211 12.72 -3.91 13.88
C LEU A 211 14.02 -3.77 14.70
N GLU A 212 14.93 -2.88 14.31
CA GLU A 212 16.15 -2.59 15.06
C GLU A 212 15.89 -2.03 16.47
N SER A 213 14.78 -1.30 16.67
CA SER A 213 14.34 -0.84 17.99
C SER A 213 13.57 -1.90 18.79
N GLY A 214 13.36 -3.09 18.23
CA GLY A 214 12.60 -4.17 18.88
C GLY A 214 11.09 -3.99 18.82
N THR A 215 10.58 -3.15 17.92
CA THR A 215 9.14 -2.98 17.68
C THR A 215 8.61 -4.14 16.85
N ASP A 216 7.51 -4.76 17.27
CA ASP A 216 6.77 -5.73 16.46
C ASP A 216 6.14 -5.04 15.25
N VAL A 217 6.48 -5.48 14.05
CA VAL A 217 5.94 -4.91 12.81
C VAL A 217 4.96 -5.87 12.14
N THR A 218 3.75 -5.37 11.85
CA THR A 218 2.84 -5.99 10.89
C THR A 218 2.77 -5.11 9.65
N LEU A 219 3.21 -5.63 8.52
CA LEU A 219 3.01 -4.99 7.23
C LEU A 219 1.55 -5.22 6.79
N ALA A 220 0.80 -4.14 6.63
CA ALA A 220 -0.65 -4.14 6.44
C ALA A 220 -0.97 -3.82 4.98
N GLY A 221 -0.97 -4.84 4.13
CA GLY A 221 -1.32 -4.72 2.73
C GLY A 221 -0.91 -5.95 1.93
N GLY A 222 -0.97 -5.83 0.61
CA GLY A 222 -0.76 -6.95 -0.31
C GLY A 222 0.69 -7.07 -0.79
N THR A 223 0.83 -7.31 -2.09
CA THR A 223 2.13 -7.59 -2.72
C THR A 223 3.14 -6.46 -2.56
N GLN A 224 2.71 -5.20 -2.51
CA GLN A 224 3.59 -4.06 -2.21
C GLN A 224 4.28 -4.17 -0.84
N LEU A 225 3.54 -4.58 0.19
CA LEU A 225 4.08 -4.73 1.53
C LEU A 225 4.95 -5.98 1.64
N ALA A 226 4.59 -7.06 0.96
CA ALA A 226 5.47 -8.21 0.82
C ALA A 226 6.80 -7.85 0.11
N THR A 227 6.78 -6.96 -0.88
CA THR A 227 8.00 -6.40 -1.49
C THR A 227 8.81 -5.59 -0.47
N GLY A 228 8.15 -4.80 0.38
CA GLY A 228 8.79 -4.13 1.51
C GLY A 228 9.54 -5.13 2.43
N ALA A 229 8.93 -6.29 2.71
CA ALA A 229 9.60 -7.37 3.44
C ALA A 229 10.77 -7.98 2.67
N ALA A 230 10.66 -8.19 1.35
CA ALA A 230 11.76 -8.68 0.54
C ALA A 230 12.98 -7.76 0.67
N LEU A 231 12.80 -6.44 0.54
CA LEU A 231 13.87 -5.46 0.74
C LEU A 231 14.55 -5.59 2.12
N VAL A 232 13.76 -5.79 3.18
CA VAL A 232 14.26 -6.04 4.55
C VAL A 232 15.10 -7.32 4.62
N ARG A 233 14.69 -8.40 3.96
CA ARG A 233 15.45 -9.66 3.91
C ARG A 233 16.74 -9.52 3.11
N HIS A 234 16.70 -8.84 1.96
CA HIS A 234 17.87 -8.58 1.13
C HIS A 234 18.88 -7.61 1.78
N GLU A 235 18.43 -6.77 2.72
CA GLU A 235 19.31 -5.98 3.62
C GLU A 235 20.00 -6.85 4.70
N GLY A 236 19.59 -8.12 4.85
CA GLY A 236 20.13 -9.05 5.84
C GLY A 236 19.45 -8.99 7.21
N VAL A 237 18.21 -8.49 7.29
CA VAL A 237 17.45 -8.41 8.54
C VAL A 237 16.49 -9.60 8.67
N ASP A 238 16.85 -10.56 9.52
CA ASP A 238 16.09 -11.81 9.76
C ASP A 238 15.11 -11.74 10.95
N ALA A 239 14.79 -10.54 11.44
CA ALA A 239 13.85 -10.39 12.55
C ALA A 239 12.44 -10.89 12.17
N PRO A 240 11.66 -11.44 13.13
CA PRO A 240 10.26 -11.82 12.91
C PRO A 240 9.45 -10.65 12.33
N LEU A 241 8.65 -10.94 11.30
CA LEU A 241 7.87 -9.95 10.57
C LEU A 241 6.55 -10.59 10.15
N SER A 242 5.45 -9.88 10.39
CA SER A 242 4.11 -10.35 10.00
C SER A 242 3.61 -9.59 8.77
N LEU A 243 2.83 -10.27 7.95
CA LEU A 243 2.09 -9.68 6.83
C LEU A 243 0.60 -9.90 7.08
N ALA A 244 -0.22 -8.86 6.96
CA ALA A 244 -1.66 -8.97 7.10
C ALA A 244 -2.36 -8.37 5.90
N THR A 245 -3.15 -9.20 5.21
CA THR A 245 -3.87 -8.83 3.98
C THR A 245 -5.32 -9.34 3.99
N THR A 246 -6.07 -9.05 2.93
CA THR A 246 -7.46 -9.49 2.74
C THR A 246 -7.56 -10.83 2.02
N SER A 247 -8.70 -11.52 2.18
CA SER A 247 -9.05 -12.68 1.35
C SER A 247 -8.99 -12.36 -0.14
N PHE A 248 -9.39 -11.16 -0.56
CA PHE A 248 -9.36 -10.74 -1.97
C PHE A 248 -7.97 -10.80 -2.61
N VAL A 249 -6.90 -10.55 -1.84
CA VAL A 249 -5.51 -10.67 -2.32
C VAL A 249 -5.04 -12.13 -2.25
N ALA A 250 -5.40 -12.84 -1.18
CA ALA A 250 -5.02 -14.25 -1.01
C ALA A 250 -5.63 -15.16 -2.09
N GLU A 251 -6.87 -14.88 -2.50
CA GLU A 251 -7.59 -15.62 -3.55
C GLU A 251 -7.24 -15.17 -4.98
N ASP A 252 -6.41 -14.12 -5.13
CA ASP A 252 -5.92 -13.67 -6.42
C ASP A 252 -4.72 -14.55 -6.85
N ASP A 253 -4.99 -15.59 -7.64
CA ASP A 253 -3.97 -16.52 -8.18
C ASP A 253 -2.79 -15.80 -8.87
N SER A 254 -3.02 -14.58 -9.39
CA SER A 254 -1.97 -13.80 -10.04
C SER A 254 -1.02 -13.08 -9.08
N ALA A 255 -1.37 -13.01 -7.78
CA ALA A 255 -0.59 -12.36 -6.74
C ALA A 255 0.40 -13.30 -6.04
N ALA A 256 0.07 -14.60 -5.94
CA ALA A 256 0.88 -15.63 -5.27
C ALA A 256 1.39 -15.19 -3.87
N ILE A 257 0.53 -14.50 -3.09
CA ILE A 257 0.94 -13.84 -1.84
C ILE A 257 1.37 -14.83 -0.76
N GLU A 258 0.72 -16.00 -0.68
CA GLU A 258 1.08 -17.07 0.27
C GLU A 258 2.47 -17.61 -0.01
N GLU A 259 2.78 -17.93 -1.28
CA GLU A 259 4.09 -18.42 -1.69
C GLU A 259 5.20 -17.40 -1.43
N LEU A 260 4.93 -16.11 -1.67
CA LEU A 260 5.87 -15.03 -1.40
C LEU A 260 6.09 -14.86 0.11
N ALA A 261 5.03 -14.90 0.92
CA ALA A 261 5.13 -14.80 2.37
C ALA A 261 5.94 -15.97 2.96
N ASP A 262 5.67 -17.20 2.51
CA ASP A 262 6.41 -18.40 2.95
C ASP A 262 7.90 -18.30 2.62
N ARG A 263 8.25 -17.87 1.40
CA ARG A 263 9.63 -17.73 0.96
C ARG A 263 10.41 -16.70 1.77
N LEU A 264 9.74 -15.59 2.13
CA LEU A 264 10.31 -14.50 2.94
C LEU A 264 10.24 -14.78 4.46
N GLY A 265 9.66 -15.91 4.88
CA GLY A 265 9.49 -16.29 6.27
C GLY A 265 8.59 -15.33 7.05
N LEU A 266 7.48 -14.89 6.44
CA LEU A 266 6.53 -13.97 7.06
C LEU A 266 5.39 -14.73 7.75
N GLU A 267 4.96 -14.24 8.91
CA GLU A 267 3.71 -14.70 9.52
C GLU A 267 2.52 -14.05 8.80
N LEU A 268 1.90 -14.78 7.86
CA LEU A 268 0.78 -14.29 7.08
C LEU A 268 -0.56 -14.44 7.82
N THR A 269 -1.30 -13.35 7.94
CA THR A 269 -2.69 -13.32 8.38
C THR A 269 -3.59 -12.85 7.24
N VAL A 270 -4.55 -13.70 6.84
CA VAL A 270 -5.57 -13.36 5.84
C VAL A 270 -6.90 -13.15 6.55
N THR A 271 -7.54 -12.01 6.32
CA THR A 271 -8.88 -11.74 6.86
C THR A 271 -9.89 -11.54 5.75
N ASP A 272 -10.94 -12.38 5.78
CA ASP A 272 -12.15 -12.18 5.00
C ASP A 272 -13.12 -11.23 5.72
N PRO A 273 -13.43 -10.06 5.15
CA PRO A 273 -14.39 -9.13 5.72
C PRO A 273 -15.86 -9.51 5.43
N GLY A 274 -16.13 -10.58 4.66
CA GLY A 274 -17.47 -11.11 4.36
C GLY A 274 -18.37 -10.14 3.61
N PHE A 275 -17.81 -9.41 2.63
CA PHE A 275 -18.50 -8.35 1.88
C PHE A 275 -19.65 -8.89 1.02
N GLU A 276 -19.62 -10.15 0.61
CA GLU A 276 -20.69 -10.85 -0.11
C GLU A 276 -21.98 -11.02 0.70
N HIS A 277 -21.92 -10.87 2.03
CA HIS A 277 -23.09 -10.95 2.89
C HIS A 277 -23.98 -9.69 2.86
N ARG A 278 -23.59 -8.65 2.12
CA ARG A 278 -24.35 -7.40 2.05
C ARG A 278 -24.25 -6.76 0.66
N ASP A 279 -25.39 -6.60 0.01
CA ASP A 279 -25.49 -5.78 -1.20
C ASP A 279 -25.43 -4.30 -0.82
N HIS A 280 -24.30 -3.67 -1.11
CA HIS A 280 -24.08 -2.25 -0.82
C HIS A 280 -23.04 -1.64 -1.77
N PRO A 281 -23.24 -0.42 -2.31
CA PRO A 281 -22.27 0.23 -3.22
C PRO A 281 -20.85 0.33 -2.64
N ALA A 282 -20.73 0.43 -1.32
CA ALA A 282 -19.43 0.46 -0.65
C ALA A 282 -18.61 -0.84 -0.81
N LEU A 283 -19.28 -1.98 -1.02
CA LEU A 283 -18.70 -3.32 -0.92
C LEU A 283 -18.70 -4.05 -2.26
N ASN A 284 -19.69 -3.77 -3.12
CA ASN A 284 -19.94 -4.53 -4.35
C ASN A 284 -18.74 -4.55 -5.31
N GLY A 285 -17.97 -3.46 -5.40
CA GLY A 285 -16.76 -3.43 -6.22
C GLY A 285 -15.68 -4.41 -5.73
N TYR A 286 -15.52 -4.57 -4.42
CA TYR A 286 -14.55 -5.52 -3.84
C TYR A 286 -14.95 -6.96 -4.12
N VAL A 287 -16.24 -7.27 -3.99
CA VAL A 287 -16.79 -8.59 -4.36
C VAL A 287 -16.58 -8.88 -5.85
N ALA A 288 -16.57 -7.84 -6.69
CA ALA A 288 -16.26 -7.94 -8.12
C ALA A 288 -14.75 -7.97 -8.43
N GLY A 289 -13.87 -8.01 -7.42
CA GLY A 289 -12.41 -8.08 -7.58
C GLY A 289 -11.73 -6.73 -7.77
N GLU A 290 -12.40 -5.60 -7.52
CA GLU A 290 -11.79 -4.28 -7.55
C GLU A 290 -11.17 -3.88 -6.22
N ALA A 291 -10.15 -3.02 -6.27
CA ALA A 291 -9.37 -2.53 -5.13
C ALA A 291 -8.63 -3.64 -4.37
N LYS A 292 -9.35 -4.62 -3.80
CA LYS A 292 -8.91 -5.78 -3.01
C LYS A 292 -8.23 -5.43 -1.68
N GLU A 293 -7.34 -4.46 -1.69
CA GLU A 293 -6.48 -4.06 -0.58
C GLU A 293 -6.03 -2.61 -0.76
N GLY A 294 -5.48 -2.04 0.32
CA GLY A 294 -4.83 -0.74 0.34
C GLY A 294 -5.08 -0.04 1.66
N VAL A 295 -4.32 1.02 1.93
CA VAL A 295 -4.55 1.91 3.07
C VAL A 295 -4.55 1.18 4.42
N GLY A 296 -3.76 0.10 4.53
CA GLY A 296 -3.67 -0.72 5.74
C GLY A 296 -4.88 -1.62 6.04
N MET A 297 -5.81 -1.79 5.09
CA MET A 297 -7.09 -2.47 5.35
C MET A 297 -6.90 -3.88 5.90
N GLY A 298 -6.07 -4.73 5.28
CA GLY A 298 -5.82 -6.10 5.76
C GLY A 298 -5.31 -6.17 7.20
N GLY A 299 -4.34 -5.32 7.56
CA GLY A 299 -3.83 -5.23 8.93
C GLY A 299 -4.87 -4.75 9.94
N LEU A 300 -5.68 -3.75 9.57
CA LEU A 300 -6.75 -3.26 10.44
C LEU A 300 -7.86 -4.31 10.63
N LEU A 301 -8.19 -5.08 9.59
CA LEU A 301 -9.13 -6.20 9.68
C LEU A 301 -8.63 -7.31 10.61
N ALA A 302 -7.35 -7.67 10.49
CA ALA A 302 -6.72 -8.62 11.41
C ALA A 302 -6.83 -8.13 12.87
N ARG A 303 -6.64 -6.83 13.12
CA ARG A 303 -6.81 -6.23 14.45
C ARG A 303 -8.25 -6.19 14.93
N CYS A 304 -9.22 -6.00 14.06
CA CYS A 304 -10.62 -6.17 14.42
C CYS A 304 -10.87 -7.59 14.96
N ARG A 305 -10.36 -8.63 14.29
CA ARG A 305 -10.50 -10.02 14.75
C ARG A 305 -9.79 -10.28 16.07
N GLU A 306 -8.57 -9.78 16.25
CA GLU A 306 -7.82 -9.90 17.52
C GLU A 306 -8.54 -9.23 18.71
N ARG A 307 -9.42 -8.25 18.44
CA ARG A 307 -10.20 -7.52 19.46
C ARG A 307 -11.65 -8.00 19.54
N ASP A 308 -11.96 -9.17 18.99
CA ASP A 308 -13.31 -9.76 18.96
C ASP A 308 -14.37 -8.81 18.37
N ILE A 309 -13.97 -7.97 17.41
CA ILE A 309 -14.90 -7.16 16.62
C ILE A 309 -15.44 -8.02 15.49
N GLU A 310 -16.71 -8.37 15.58
CA GLU A 310 -17.43 -9.13 14.57
C GLU A 310 -17.40 -8.44 13.19
N MET A 311 -17.17 -9.21 12.12
CA MET A 311 -17.12 -8.67 10.75
C MET A 311 -18.46 -8.06 10.31
N GLU A 312 -19.59 -8.51 10.87
CA GLU A 312 -20.90 -7.88 10.66
C GLU A 312 -20.89 -6.43 11.17
N ARG A 313 -20.41 -6.20 12.39
CA ARG A 313 -20.28 -4.87 12.98
C ARG A 313 -19.30 -4.00 12.19
N PHE A 314 -18.23 -4.59 11.67
CA PHE A 314 -17.31 -3.90 10.77
C PHE A 314 -18.03 -3.44 9.49
N ARG A 315 -18.75 -4.33 8.81
CA ARG A 315 -19.50 -4.00 7.59
C ARG A 315 -20.57 -2.93 7.83
N ASP A 316 -21.29 -2.99 8.94
CA ASP A 316 -22.21 -1.92 9.36
C ASP A 316 -21.50 -0.57 9.47
N ARG A 317 -20.29 -0.57 10.06
CA ARG A 317 -19.52 0.66 10.17
C ARG A 317 -19.03 1.15 8.81
N VAL A 318 -18.62 0.25 7.91
CA VAL A 318 -18.24 0.60 6.53
C VAL A 318 -19.38 1.30 5.81
N THR A 319 -20.60 0.76 5.85
CA THR A 319 -21.78 1.43 5.27
C THR A 319 -21.99 2.81 5.89
N ALA A 320 -21.95 2.94 7.21
CA ALA A 320 -22.13 4.23 7.88
C ALA A 320 -21.04 5.27 7.55
N VAL A 321 -19.79 4.83 7.31
CA VAL A 321 -18.71 5.71 6.84
C VAL A 321 -18.97 6.12 5.40
N TYR A 322 -19.28 5.16 4.52
CA TYR A 322 -19.57 5.40 3.11
C TYR A 322 -20.72 6.40 2.92
N ASP A 323 -21.84 6.19 3.61
CA ASP A 323 -23.01 7.07 3.52
C ASP A 323 -22.64 8.49 3.97
N ARG A 324 -21.91 8.62 5.09
CA ARG A 324 -21.45 9.91 5.60
C ARG A 324 -20.59 10.68 4.59
N VAL A 325 -19.68 10.00 3.89
CA VAL A 325 -18.74 10.66 2.97
C VAL A 325 -19.31 10.86 1.56
N THR A 326 -20.45 10.23 1.25
CA THR A 326 -21.14 10.38 -0.05
C THR A 326 -22.36 11.29 0.03
N GLU A 327 -23.07 11.35 1.16
CA GLU A 327 -24.23 12.23 1.38
C GLU A 327 -23.86 13.71 1.55
N GLN A 328 -22.62 14.01 1.95
CA GLN A 328 -22.16 15.40 2.15
C GLN A 328 -21.81 16.15 0.85
N ARG A 329 -22.03 15.57 -0.33
CA ARG A 329 -21.97 16.32 -1.59
C ARG A 329 -23.22 17.21 -1.72
N PRO A 330 -23.08 18.54 -1.88
CA PRO A 330 -24.15 19.29 -2.53
C PRO A 330 -24.37 18.64 -3.89
N GLN A 331 -25.61 18.27 -4.21
CA GLN A 331 -25.92 17.89 -5.59
C GLN A 331 -25.57 19.07 -6.52
N PRO A 332 -25.04 18.80 -7.72
CA PRO A 332 -24.71 19.84 -8.69
C PRO A 332 -25.93 20.70 -9.04
#